data_AF-A0A6M3XR93-F1
#
_entry.id   AF-A0A6M3XR93-F1
#
_cell.length_a   1.000
_cell.length_b   1.000
_cell.length_c   1.000
_cell.angle_alpha   90.00
_cell.angle_beta   90.00
_cell.angle_gamma   90.00
#
_symmetry.space_group_name_H-M   'P 1'
#
loop_
_entity.id
_entity.type
_entity.pdbx_description
1 polymer ?
#
loop_
_entity_poly.entity_id
_entity_poly.type
_entity_poly.pdbx_seq_one_letter_code
_entity_poly.pdbx_strand_id
1 'polypeptide(L)'
;MVVIGDLDKLSKEEIDKLNKEIKAELTRDIEQFEAKKADEELERRKRLEELISSFRARNTITLEIEGVKIPIRRVLTSAQRKELFKLSRTYKEDAEDVGEDVYHFMASICKTAPWNDPATWRLLDEETGETPGIFARAMELLAKEYEAMQSFRSGKGSNPVGDVQSSGRPK
;
A
#
# COMPACT_ATOMS: atom_id res chain seq x y z
N MET A 1 37.67 -30.73 -23.37
CA MET A 1 37.83 -32.20 -23.26
C MET A 1 38.55 -32.44 -21.94
N VAL A 2 37.80 -32.64 -20.85
CA VAL A 2 38.40 -32.84 -19.51
C VAL A 2 38.74 -34.33 -19.40
N VAL A 3 39.99 -34.58 -19.01
CA VAL A 3 40.65 -35.88 -19.02
C VAL A 3 40.02 -36.79 -17.96
N ILE A 4 39.14 -37.70 -18.38
CA ILE A 4 38.66 -38.83 -17.57
C ILE A 4 39.69 -39.95 -17.75
N GLY A 5 40.87 -39.82 -17.17
CA GLY A 5 42.01 -40.73 -17.42
C GLY A 5 42.70 -41.29 -16.18
N ASP A 6 42.56 -40.66 -15.01
CA ASP A 6 43.39 -40.98 -13.84
C ASP A 6 42.59 -41.29 -12.55
N LEU A 7 41.27 -41.37 -12.59
CA LEU A 7 40.44 -41.71 -11.42
C LEU A 7 40.62 -43.17 -10.96
N ASP A 8 40.95 -44.09 -11.88
CA ASP A 8 41.11 -45.53 -11.60
C ASP A 8 42.39 -45.88 -10.80
N LYS A 9 43.27 -44.90 -10.55
CA LYS A 9 44.53 -45.10 -9.80
C LYS A 9 44.50 -44.54 -8.38
N LEU A 10 43.40 -43.90 -7.97
CA LEU A 10 43.28 -43.31 -6.64
C LEU A 10 42.98 -44.39 -5.61
N SER A 11 43.74 -44.38 -4.52
CA SER A 11 43.44 -45.19 -3.35
C SER A 11 42.10 -44.77 -2.74
N LYS A 12 41.46 -45.69 -2.02
CA LYS A 12 40.19 -45.44 -1.34
C LYS A 12 40.27 -44.22 -0.40
N GLU A 13 41.42 -44.00 0.23
CA GLU A 13 41.69 -42.85 1.11
C GLU A 13 41.74 -41.52 0.33
N GLU A 14 42.28 -41.50 -0.88
CA GLU A 14 42.29 -40.31 -1.72
C GLU A 14 40.90 -39.98 -2.26
N ILE A 15 40.11 -41.00 -2.60
CA ILE A 15 38.69 -40.84 -3.00
C ILE A 15 37.86 -40.28 -1.84
N ASP A 16 38.05 -40.79 -0.62
CA ASP A 16 37.35 -40.32 0.57
C ASP A 16 37.74 -38.87 0.93
N LYS A 17 39.02 -38.51 0.76
CA LYS A 17 39.50 -37.14 0.93
C LYS A 17 38.89 -36.20 -0.12
N LEU A 18 38.87 -36.59 -1.39
CA LEU A 18 38.25 -35.80 -2.46
C LEU A 18 36.75 -35.61 -2.21
N ASN A 19 36.03 -36.67 -1.83
CA ASN A 19 34.60 -36.60 -1.53
C ASN A 19 34.31 -35.68 -0.34
N LYS A 20 35.20 -35.65 0.65
CA LYS A 20 35.08 -34.74 1.80
C LYS A 20 35.31 -33.29 1.40
N GLU A 21 36.32 -33.01 0.56
CA GLU A 21 36.60 -31.68 0.03
C GLU A 21 35.45 -31.18 -0.86
N ILE A 22 34.96 -32.01 -1.79
CA ILE A 22 33.82 -31.69 -2.66
C ILE A 22 32.57 -31.40 -1.82
N LYS A 23 32.26 -32.21 -0.79
CA LYS A 23 31.11 -31.95 0.09
C LYS A 23 31.25 -30.63 0.83
N ALA A 24 32.44 -30.33 1.36
CA ALA A 24 32.68 -29.08 2.09
C ALA A 24 32.52 -27.85 1.18
N GLU A 25 33.01 -27.94 -0.05
CA GLU A 25 32.84 -26.88 -1.06
C GLU A 25 31.37 -26.70 -1.45
N LEU A 26 30.67 -27.81 -1.74
CA LEU A 26 29.25 -27.76 -2.11
C LEU A 26 28.37 -27.18 -0.99
N THR A 27 28.63 -27.54 0.27
CA THR A 27 27.93 -26.98 1.42
C THR A 27 28.17 -25.47 1.53
N ARG A 28 29.41 -25.03 1.32
CA ARG A 28 29.76 -23.61 1.37
C ARG A 28 29.05 -22.81 0.28
N ASP A 29 28.98 -23.35 -0.94
CA ASP A 29 28.32 -22.70 -2.06
C ASP A 29 26.80 -22.61 -1.86
N ILE A 30 26.19 -23.65 -1.28
CA ILE A 30 24.76 -23.64 -0.92
C ILE A 30 24.49 -22.56 0.14
N GLU A 31 25.29 -22.50 1.20
CA GLU A 31 25.14 -21.48 2.25
C GLU A 31 25.30 -20.06 1.71
N GLN A 32 26.28 -19.82 0.83
CA GLN A 32 26.46 -18.52 0.19
C GLN A 32 25.30 -18.16 -0.74
N PHE A 33 24.78 -19.13 -1.50
CA PHE A 33 23.64 -18.91 -2.38
C PHE A 33 22.36 -18.59 -1.59
N GLU A 34 22.11 -19.32 -0.51
CA GLU A 34 20.96 -19.06 0.38
C GLU A 34 21.06 -17.69 1.06
N ALA A 35 22.24 -17.32 1.56
CA ALA A 35 22.48 -16.00 2.16
C ALA A 35 22.22 -14.88 1.14
N LYS A 36 22.77 -15.00 -0.08
CA LYS A 36 22.55 -14.01 -1.13
C LYS A 36 21.08 -13.87 -1.52
N LYS A 37 20.37 -14.99 -1.62
CA LYS A 37 18.93 -15.00 -1.92
C LYS A 37 18.11 -14.35 -0.80
N ALA A 38 18.49 -14.55 0.47
CA ALA A 38 17.85 -13.91 1.60
C ALA A 38 18.06 -12.39 1.58
N ASP A 39 19.26 -11.92 1.26
CA ASP A 39 19.57 -10.49 1.13
C ASP A 39 18.80 -9.84 -0.03
N GLU A 40 18.72 -10.51 -1.18
CA GLU A 40 17.93 -10.03 -2.33
C GLU A 40 16.44 -9.91 -2.00
N GLU A 41 15.86 -10.88 -1.28
CA GLU A 41 14.47 -10.85 -0.85
C GLU A 41 14.22 -9.75 0.20
N LEU A 42 15.16 -9.51 1.11
CA LEU A 42 15.10 -8.43 2.08
C LEU A 42 15.11 -7.05 1.39
N GLU A 43 16.03 -6.84 0.45
CA GLU A 43 16.09 -5.60 -0.34
C GLU A 43 14.82 -5.39 -1.18
N ARG A 44 14.28 -6.46 -1.76
CA ARG A 44 13.00 -6.39 -2.48
C ARG A 44 11.86 -5.96 -1.57
N ARG A 45 11.78 -6.48 -0.34
CA ARG A 45 10.77 -6.10 0.65
C ARG A 45 10.90 -4.63 1.03
N LYS A 46 12.10 -4.15 1.34
CA LYS A 46 12.35 -2.73 1.65
C LYS A 46 11.89 -1.81 0.52
N ARG A 47 12.25 -2.13 -0.73
CA ARG A 47 11.82 -1.34 -1.90
C ARG A 47 10.31 -1.34 -2.07
N LEU A 48 9.66 -2.48 -1.83
CA LEU A 48 8.20 -2.57 -1.88
C LEU A 48 7.55 -1.70 -0.79
N GLU A 49 8.08 -1.73 0.43
CA GLU A 49 7.61 -0.91 1.55
C GLU A 49 7.77 0.58 1.26
N GLU A 50 8.90 1.00 0.70
CA GLU A 50 9.15 2.38 0.26
C GLU A 50 8.17 2.81 -0.84
N LEU A 51 7.94 1.97 -1.85
CA LEU A 51 6.95 2.20 -2.91
C LEU A 51 5.55 2.37 -2.32
N ILE A 52 5.15 1.47 -1.42
CA ILE A 52 3.86 1.52 -0.73
C ILE A 52 3.75 2.79 0.12
N SER A 53 4.81 3.16 0.83
CA SER A 53 4.85 4.38 1.65
C SER A 53 4.69 5.64 0.79
N SER A 54 5.46 5.74 -0.31
CA SER A 54 5.38 6.88 -1.24
C SER A 54 4.02 6.98 -1.94
N PHE A 55 3.39 5.85 -2.24
CA PHE A 55 2.05 5.79 -2.82
C PHE A 55 1.00 6.19 -1.79
N ARG A 56 1.16 5.77 -0.53
CA ARG A 56 0.28 6.17 0.58
C ARG A 56 0.36 7.67 0.84
N ALA A 57 1.54 8.28 0.82
CA ALA A 57 1.70 9.72 1.04
C ALA A 57 1.01 10.56 -0.04
N ARG A 58 1.17 10.17 -1.32
CA ARG A 58 0.55 10.84 -2.48
C ARG A 58 -0.96 10.66 -2.60
N ASN A 59 -1.53 9.67 -1.92
CA ASN A 59 -2.96 9.35 -1.96
C ASN A 59 -3.68 9.79 -0.68
N THR A 60 -3.54 11.08 -0.36
CA THR A 60 -4.35 11.73 0.66
C THR A 60 -5.13 12.88 0.04
N ILE A 61 -6.34 13.10 0.54
CA ILE A 61 -7.15 14.29 0.28
C ILE A 61 -7.40 14.97 1.63
N THR A 62 -7.71 16.27 1.61
CA THR A 62 -7.93 17.03 2.83
C THR A 62 -9.43 17.20 3.06
N LEU A 63 -9.89 16.76 4.23
CA LEU A 63 -11.19 17.11 4.79
C LEU A 63 -11.00 18.36 5.66
N GLU A 64 -11.78 19.41 5.42
CA GLU A 64 -11.70 20.64 6.21
C GLU A 64 -12.92 20.75 7.13
N ILE A 65 -12.66 20.88 8.44
CA ILE A 65 -13.67 21.01 9.50
C ILE A 65 -13.34 22.26 10.28
N GLU A 66 -14.16 23.30 10.19
CA GLU A 66 -13.96 24.57 10.92
C GLU A 66 -12.53 25.15 10.80
N GLY A 67 -11.93 25.03 9.61
CA GLY A 67 -10.55 25.48 9.33
C GLY A 67 -9.47 24.48 9.73
N VAL A 68 -9.81 23.38 10.40
CA VAL A 68 -8.91 22.26 10.68
C VAL A 68 -8.81 21.35 9.46
N LYS A 69 -7.58 21.14 9.00
CA LYS A 69 -7.28 20.31 7.82
C LYS A 69 -6.90 18.90 8.25
N ILE A 70 -7.76 17.94 7.91
CA ILE A 70 -7.61 16.53 8.27
C ILE A 70 -7.24 15.73 7.02
N PRO A 71 -6.04 15.11 6.98
CA PRO A 71 -5.65 14.29 5.86
C PRO A 71 -6.35 12.92 5.93
N ILE A 72 -7.23 12.65 4.97
CA ILE A 72 -7.91 11.36 4.80
C ILE A 72 -7.37 10.61 3.57
N ARG A 73 -7.47 9.29 3.58
CA ARG A 73 -7.04 8.44 2.47
C ARG A 73 -7.88 8.69 1.22
N ARG A 74 -7.24 9.06 0.12
CA ARG A 74 -7.88 9.20 -1.20
C ARG A 74 -8.42 7.88 -1.73
N VAL A 75 -7.66 6.80 -1.52
CA VAL A 75 -7.99 5.47 -2.03
C VAL A 75 -8.34 4.55 -0.86
N LEU A 76 -9.58 4.09 -0.84
CA LEU A 76 -10.08 3.14 0.16
C LEU A 76 -9.67 1.71 -0.17
N THR A 77 -9.39 0.90 0.86
CA THR A 77 -9.19 -0.55 0.72
C THR A 77 -10.49 -1.26 0.33
N SER A 78 -10.42 -2.54 -0.07
CA SER A 78 -11.62 -3.32 -0.38
C SER A 78 -12.59 -3.44 0.80
N ALA A 79 -12.05 -3.61 2.02
CA ALA A 79 -12.83 -3.65 3.25
C ALA A 79 -13.54 -2.30 3.50
N GLN A 80 -12.79 -1.20 3.46
CA GLN A 80 -13.32 0.15 3.64
C GLN A 80 -14.38 0.52 2.60
N ARG A 81 -14.24 0.07 1.34
CA ARG A 81 -15.28 0.28 0.32
C ARG A 81 -16.57 -0.45 0.66
N LYS A 82 -16.49 -1.70 1.12
CA LYS A 82 -17.68 -2.47 1.53
C LYS A 82 -18.39 -1.80 2.72
N GLU A 83 -17.60 -1.35 3.69
CA GLU A 83 -18.08 -0.62 4.86
C GLU A 83 -18.74 0.72 4.47
N LEU A 84 -18.09 1.49 3.58
CA LEU A 84 -18.66 2.70 2.97
C LEU A 84 -20.03 2.43 2.32
N PHE A 85 -20.15 1.34 1.55
CA PHE A 85 -21.43 0.97 0.92
C PHE A 85 -22.49 0.57 1.95
N LYS A 86 -22.11 -0.14 3.02
CA LYS A 86 -23.02 -0.48 4.12
C LYS A 86 -23.51 0.80 4.79
N LEU A 87 -22.59 1.66 5.23
CA LEU A 87 -22.90 2.90 5.95
C LEU A 87 -23.72 3.89 5.13
N SER A 88 -23.38 4.08 3.85
CA SER A 88 -24.17 4.96 2.97
C SER A 88 -25.59 4.48 2.73
N ARG A 89 -25.85 3.17 2.85
CA ARG A 89 -27.20 2.61 2.77
C ARG A 89 -27.93 2.80 4.10
N THR A 90 -27.30 2.42 5.22
CA THR A 90 -27.88 2.58 6.56
C THR A 90 -28.22 4.05 6.83
N TYR A 91 -27.30 4.98 6.55
CA TYR A 91 -27.52 6.42 6.73
C TYR A 91 -28.70 7.00 5.95
N LYS A 92 -29.08 6.39 4.81
CA LYS A 92 -30.26 6.82 4.04
C LYS A 92 -31.57 6.27 4.58
N GLU A 93 -31.51 5.13 5.28
CA GLU A 93 -32.66 4.40 5.78
C GLU A 93 -32.98 4.80 7.23
N ASP A 94 -31.94 5.04 8.05
CA ASP A 94 -32.03 5.46 9.45
C ASP A 94 -30.74 6.21 9.86
N ALA A 95 -30.86 7.51 10.13
CA ALA A 95 -29.70 8.37 10.47
C ALA A 95 -29.32 8.28 11.96
N GLU A 96 -30.21 7.79 12.82
CA GLU A 96 -29.98 7.77 14.27
C GLU A 96 -29.08 6.61 14.72
N ASP A 97 -28.98 5.53 13.94
CA ASP A 97 -28.33 4.26 14.36
C ASP A 97 -26.92 4.04 13.76
N VAL A 98 -26.31 5.07 13.16
CA VAL A 98 -25.03 4.92 12.43
C VAL A 98 -23.79 5.24 13.29
N GLY A 99 -23.99 5.64 14.55
CA GLY A 99 -22.98 6.28 15.42
C GLY A 99 -21.62 5.56 15.43
N GLU A 100 -21.56 4.35 15.99
CA GLU A 100 -20.27 3.69 16.25
C GLU A 100 -19.54 3.25 14.96
N ASP A 101 -20.29 2.74 13.98
CA ASP A 101 -19.71 2.33 12.69
C ASP A 101 -19.14 3.55 11.93
N VAL A 102 -19.79 4.73 12.04
CA VAL A 102 -19.27 5.98 11.46
C VAL A 102 -17.96 6.40 12.11
N TYR A 103 -17.86 6.33 13.44
CA TYR A 103 -16.64 6.71 14.16
C TYR A 103 -15.47 5.80 13.77
N HIS A 104 -15.71 4.48 13.72
CA HIS A 104 -14.72 3.51 13.28
C HIS A 104 -14.30 3.73 11.83
N PHE A 105 -15.25 3.99 10.94
CA PHE A 105 -14.95 4.24 9.55
C PHE A 105 -14.12 5.51 9.37
N MET A 106 -14.54 6.62 9.99
CA MET A 106 -13.83 7.91 9.96
C MET A 106 -12.41 7.80 10.50
N ALA A 107 -12.22 7.09 11.62
CA ALA A 107 -10.91 6.77 12.15
C ALA A 107 -10.06 5.96 11.16
N SER A 108 -10.65 4.98 10.48
CA SER A 108 -9.94 4.10 9.54
C SER A 108 -9.39 4.83 8.31
N ILE A 109 -10.07 5.89 7.86
CA ILE A 109 -9.67 6.67 6.68
C ILE A 109 -8.68 7.77 7.03
N CYS A 110 -8.62 8.20 8.29
CA CYS A 110 -7.62 9.13 8.79
C CYS A 110 -6.27 8.44 9.04
N LYS A 111 -5.18 9.20 8.96
CA LYS A 111 -3.82 8.67 9.22
C LYS A 111 -3.15 9.27 10.44
N THR A 112 -3.62 10.42 10.88
CA THR A 112 -2.97 11.25 11.87
C THR A 112 -3.80 11.29 13.14
N ALA A 113 -3.15 11.17 14.29
CA ALA A 113 -3.77 11.48 15.57
C ALA A 113 -4.21 12.95 15.60
N PRO A 114 -5.30 13.28 16.33
CA PRO A 114 -6.18 12.36 17.06
C PRO A 114 -7.25 11.69 16.17
N TRP A 115 -7.35 12.10 14.90
CA TRP A 115 -8.40 11.72 13.95
C TRP A 115 -8.43 10.25 13.53
N ASN A 116 -7.38 9.48 13.80
CA ASN A 116 -7.33 8.04 13.55
C ASN A 116 -7.83 7.20 14.74
N ASP A 117 -8.37 7.83 15.78
CA ASP A 117 -8.98 7.19 16.94
C ASP A 117 -10.51 7.38 16.90
N PRO A 118 -11.33 6.30 16.93
CA PRO A 118 -12.78 6.39 17.01
C PRO A 118 -13.28 7.24 18.20
N ALA A 119 -12.57 7.21 19.33
CA ALA A 119 -12.96 7.98 20.51
C ALA A 119 -12.99 9.50 20.25
N THR A 120 -12.11 9.98 19.36
CA THR A 120 -12.10 11.39 18.94
C THR A 120 -13.36 11.77 18.19
N TRP A 121 -13.84 10.89 17.30
CA TRP A 121 -15.06 11.12 16.53
C TRP A 121 -16.31 11.03 17.40
N ARG A 122 -16.33 10.09 18.34
CA ARG A 122 -17.39 9.99 19.34
C ARG A 122 -17.45 11.25 20.20
N LEU A 123 -16.32 11.69 20.74
CA LEU A 123 -16.24 12.91 21.55
C LEU A 123 -16.70 14.13 20.75
N LEU A 124 -16.26 14.27 19.49
CA LEU A 124 -16.71 15.36 18.63
C LEU A 124 -18.23 15.33 18.43
N ASP A 125 -18.81 14.15 18.24
CA ASP A 125 -20.25 14.00 18.08
C ASP A 125 -21.03 14.31 19.37
N GLU A 126 -20.54 13.83 20.51
CA GLU A 126 -21.14 14.10 21.82
C GLU A 126 -21.11 15.60 22.16
N GLU A 127 -20.04 16.30 21.80
CA GLU A 127 -19.86 17.73 22.09
C GLU A 127 -20.55 18.65 21.07
N THR A 128 -20.65 18.24 19.80
CA THR A 128 -21.09 19.12 18.70
C THR A 128 -22.28 18.61 17.89
N GLY A 129 -22.51 17.30 17.85
CA GLY A 129 -23.51 16.66 16.98
C GLY A 129 -23.20 16.74 15.48
N GLU A 130 -22.00 17.21 15.09
CA GLU A 130 -21.66 17.48 13.69
C GLU A 130 -21.05 16.27 12.98
N THR A 131 -20.72 15.19 13.68
CA THR A 131 -20.03 14.03 13.09
C THR A 131 -20.78 13.40 11.92
N PRO A 132 -22.12 13.26 11.93
CA PRO A 132 -22.90 12.85 10.75
C PRO A 132 -22.71 13.76 9.53
N GLY A 133 -22.72 15.08 9.75
CA GLY A 133 -22.53 16.07 8.68
C GLY A 133 -21.11 16.04 8.11
N ILE A 134 -20.12 15.86 8.98
CA ILE A 134 -18.72 15.69 8.60
C ILE A 134 -18.53 14.40 7.79
N PHE A 135 -19.14 13.30 8.23
CA PHE A 135 -19.15 12.03 7.52
C PHE A 135 -19.73 12.20 6.12
N ALA A 136 -20.90 12.84 5.97
CA ALA A 136 -21.50 13.10 4.66
C ALA A 136 -20.56 13.89 3.72
N ARG A 137 -19.87 14.91 4.22
CA ARG A 137 -18.86 15.65 3.43
C ARG A 137 -17.68 14.76 3.02
N ALA A 138 -17.20 13.91 3.93
CA ALA A 138 -16.13 12.96 3.63
C ALA A 138 -16.57 11.97 2.53
N MET A 139 -17.82 11.49 2.57
CA MET A 139 -18.39 10.62 1.55
C MET A 139 -18.39 11.26 0.16
N GLU A 140 -18.82 12.52 0.06
CA GLU A 140 -18.84 13.26 -1.20
C GLU A 140 -17.44 13.44 -1.79
N LEU A 141 -16.46 13.78 -0.95
CA LEU A 141 -15.06 13.89 -1.37
C LEU A 141 -14.54 12.56 -1.92
N LEU A 142 -14.80 11.45 -1.20
CA LEU A 142 -14.38 10.12 -1.62
C LEU A 142 -15.09 9.64 -2.90
N ALA A 143 -16.36 9.99 -3.07
CA ALA A 143 -17.15 9.66 -4.26
C ALA A 143 -16.58 10.35 -5.52
N LYS A 144 -16.27 11.65 -5.44
CA LYS A 144 -15.64 12.41 -6.54
C LYS A 144 -14.32 11.78 -6.98
N GLU A 145 -13.51 11.35 -6.01
CA GLU A 145 -12.24 10.68 -6.29
C GLU A 145 -12.43 9.29 -6.91
N TYR A 146 -13.47 8.56 -6.49
CA TYR A 146 -13.81 7.27 -7.07
C TYR A 146 -14.28 7.40 -8.52
N GLU A 147 -15.11 8.39 -8.85
CA GLU A 147 -15.53 8.70 -10.22
C GLU A 147 -14.35 9.10 -11.11
N ALA A 148 -13.45 9.94 -10.61
CA ALA A 148 -12.22 10.32 -11.32
C ALA A 148 -11.31 9.11 -11.60
N MET A 149 -11.24 8.15 -10.68
CA MET A 149 -10.51 6.90 -10.92
C MET A 149 -11.22 5.97 -11.92
N GLN A 150 -12.55 5.92 -11.91
CA GLN A 150 -13.30 5.12 -12.88
C GLN A 150 -13.22 5.67 -14.31
N SER A 151 -13.23 6.99 -14.49
CA SER A 151 -13.07 7.62 -15.80
C SER A 151 -11.69 7.35 -16.41
N PHE A 152 -10.65 7.28 -15.57
CA PHE A 152 -9.31 6.84 -15.97
C PHE A 152 -9.28 5.37 -16.42
N ARG A 153 -9.94 4.47 -15.67
CA ARG A 153 -10.00 3.03 -16.00
C ARG A 153 -10.83 2.70 -17.24
N SER A 154 -11.82 3.52 -17.54
CA SER A 154 -12.72 3.34 -18.69
C SER A 154 -12.22 4.01 -19.97
N GLY A 155 -11.06 4.66 -19.94
CA GLY A 155 -10.46 5.32 -21.11
C GLY A 155 -11.25 6.53 -21.63
N LYS A 156 -12.19 7.06 -20.84
CA LYS A 156 -13.07 8.19 -21.19
C LYS A 156 -12.70 9.50 -20.50
N GLY A 157 -11.57 9.57 -19.79
CA GLY A 157 -11.05 10.80 -19.21
C GLY A 157 -10.37 11.67 -20.25
N SER A 158 -10.93 12.84 -20.54
CA SER A 158 -10.22 13.93 -21.20
C SER A 158 -8.99 14.29 -20.36
N ASN A 159 -7.80 14.21 -20.95
CA ASN A 159 -6.56 14.68 -20.31
C ASN A 159 -6.68 16.18 -19.99
N PRO A 160 -6.52 16.61 -18.73
CA PRO A 160 -6.08 17.96 -18.42
C PRO A 160 -4.58 17.87 -18.10
N VAL A 161 -3.77 17.47 -19.08
CA VAL A 161 -2.32 17.64 -19.00
C VAL A 161 -1.98 18.69 -20.04
N GLY A 162 -1.71 19.87 -19.53
CA GLY A 162 -1.64 21.12 -20.27
C GLY A 162 -0.65 21.11 -21.43
N ASP A 163 -0.94 22.01 -22.35
CA ASP A 163 -0.06 22.49 -23.40
C ASP A 163 1.32 22.84 -22.83
N VAL A 164 2.25 21.89 -22.90
CA VAL A 164 3.67 22.22 -22.86
C VAL A 164 4.01 22.71 -24.25
N GLN A 165 4.07 24.03 -24.38
CA GLN A 165 4.57 24.77 -25.52
C GLN A 165 5.82 24.11 -26.11
N SER A 166 5.68 23.56 -27.31
CA SER A 166 6.81 23.18 -28.17
C SER A 166 7.47 24.47 -28.67
N SER A 167 8.46 24.95 -27.92
CA SER A 167 9.36 26.01 -28.36
C SER A 167 10.09 25.56 -29.63
N GLY A 168 9.93 26.35 -30.69
CA GLY A 168 10.44 26.08 -32.02
C GLY A 168 11.96 25.91 -32.10
N ARG A 169 12.37 25.13 -33.11
CA ARG A 169 13.76 24.99 -33.52
C ARG A 169 13.98 25.88 -34.76
N PRO A 170 14.85 26.89 -34.72
CA PRO A 170 15.17 27.66 -35.92
C PRO A 170 16.05 26.85 -36.85
N LYS A 171 15.85 27.03 -38.16
CA LYS A 171 16.79 26.62 -39.22
C LYS A 171 17.85 27.70 -39.40
#